data_AF-A0A2S2NQQ9-F1
#
_entry.id   AF-A0A2S2NQQ9-F1
#
_cell.length_a   1.000
_cell.length_b   1.000
_cell.length_c   1.000
_cell.angle_alpha   90.00
_cell.angle_beta   90.00
_cell.angle_gamma   90.00
#
_symmetry.space_group_name_H-M   'P 1'
#
loop_
_entity.id
_entity.type
_entity.pdbx_description
1 polymer ?
#
loop_
_entity_poly.entity_id
_entity_poly.type
_entity_poly.pdbx_seq_one_letter_code
_entity_poly.pdbx_strand_id
1 'polypeptide(L)'
;LSDSLSAINRIKNKTNPSDITILIQNKLDETKTNKKQITLIWIPGHTGIIGNDTADKYAKIAAPDTVTNALDSSLTKTLKNPQKPILKKMEKPNYQVKPDQEHNIQMGKP
;
A
#
# COMPACT_ATOMS: atom_id res chain seq x y z
N LEU A 1 -3.14 -20.19 -4.95
CA LEU A 1 -3.13 -19.54 -3.62
C LEU A 1 -2.17 -18.35 -3.73
N SER A 2 -2.41 -17.26 -2.99
CA SER A 2 -1.48 -16.11 -2.93
C SER A 2 -1.55 -15.47 -1.55
N ASP A 3 -0.43 -14.94 -1.08
CA ASP A 3 -0.32 -14.19 0.18
C ASP A 3 -0.54 -12.67 0.01
N SER A 4 -0.54 -12.20 -1.24
CA SER A 4 -0.78 -10.80 -1.57
C SER A 4 -2.27 -10.48 -1.68
N LEU A 5 -2.84 -10.00 -0.56
CA LEU A 5 -4.23 -9.54 -0.53
C LEU A 5 -4.47 -8.40 -1.53
N SER A 6 -3.49 -7.52 -1.69
CA SER A 6 -3.55 -6.41 -2.65
C SER A 6 -3.62 -6.91 -4.10
N ALA A 7 -2.86 -7.95 -4.45
CA ALA A 7 -2.92 -8.54 -5.80
C ALA A 7 -4.30 -9.15 -6.09
N ILE A 8 -4.88 -9.89 -5.15
CA ILE A 8 -6.24 -10.45 -5.29
C ILE A 8 -7.28 -9.34 -5.42
N ASN A 9 -7.20 -8.31 -4.58
CA ASN A 9 -8.12 -7.17 -4.66
C ASN A 9 -7.99 -6.41 -5.99
N ARG A 10 -6.76 -6.28 -6.51
CA ARG A 10 -6.50 -5.66 -7.82
C ARG A 10 -7.18 -6.44 -8.94
N ILE A 11 -7.03 -7.77 -8.95
CA ILE A 11 -7.67 -8.64 -9.96
C ILE A 11 -9.20 -8.57 -9.87
N LYS A 12 -9.76 -8.46 -8.66
CA LYS A 12 -11.21 -8.33 -8.45
C LYS A 12 -11.77 -6.95 -8.83
N ASN A 13 -10.94 -5.93 -8.93
CA ASN A 13 -11.38 -4.57 -9.21
C ASN A 13 -11.81 -4.42 -10.68
N LYS A 14 -13.07 -4.02 -10.89
CA LYS A 14 -13.66 -3.77 -12.22
C LYS A 14 -13.81 -2.29 -12.57
N THR A 15 -13.61 -1.37 -11.62
CA THR A 15 -13.87 0.06 -11.85
C THR A 15 -12.72 0.75 -12.56
N ASN A 16 -11.48 0.45 -12.18
CA ASN A 16 -10.26 1.02 -12.76
C ASN A 16 -9.14 -0.04 -12.81
N PRO A 17 -9.26 -1.05 -13.69
CA PRO A 17 -8.24 -2.08 -13.81
C PRO A 17 -6.99 -1.54 -14.52
N SER A 18 -5.80 -2.06 -14.16
CA SER A 18 -4.60 -1.87 -15.01
C SER A 18 -4.63 -2.82 -16.20
N ASP A 19 -3.78 -2.59 -17.21
CA ASP A 19 -3.64 -3.47 -18.37
C ASP A 19 -3.38 -4.93 -17.98
N ILE A 20 -2.48 -5.15 -17.02
CA ILE A 20 -2.19 -6.50 -16.47
C ILE A 20 -3.44 -7.11 -15.82
N THR A 21 -4.23 -6.29 -15.12
CA THR A 21 -5.47 -6.74 -14.49
C THR A 21 -6.50 -7.16 -15.54
N ILE A 22 -6.66 -6.38 -16.59
CA ILE A 22 -7.54 -6.69 -17.73
C ILE A 22 -7.11 -8.02 -18.38
N LEU A 23 -5.82 -8.19 -18.63
CA LEU A 23 -5.28 -9.43 -19.20
C LEU A 23 -5.62 -10.66 -18.35
N ILE A 24 -5.44 -10.56 -17.03
CA ILE A 24 -5.78 -11.64 -16.11
C ILE A 24 -7.30 -11.92 -16.12
N GLN A 25 -8.13 -10.88 -16.06
CA GLN A 25 -9.59 -11.03 -16.08
C GLN A 25 -10.06 -11.71 -17.37
N ASN A 26 -9.55 -11.26 -18.53
CA ASN A 26 -9.86 -11.87 -19.82
C ASN A 26 -9.47 -13.36 -19.84
N LYS A 27 -8.31 -13.71 -19.30
CA LYS A 27 -7.87 -15.11 -19.27
C LYS A 27 -8.72 -15.97 -18.34
N LEU A 28 -9.17 -15.41 -17.22
CA LEU A 28 -10.11 -16.08 -16.32
C LEU A 28 -11.45 -16.32 -17.02
N ASP A 29 -11.95 -15.34 -17.78
CA ASP A 29 -13.23 -15.48 -18.49
C ASP A 29 -13.15 -16.46 -19.66
N GLU A 30 -12.06 -16.45 -20.44
CA GLU A 30 -11.76 -17.49 -21.45
C GLU A 30 -11.70 -18.89 -20.81
N THR A 31 -11.17 -19.00 -19.59
CA THR A 31 -11.10 -20.29 -18.91
C THR A 31 -12.49 -20.78 -18.49
N LYS A 32 -13.37 -19.87 -18.06
CA LYS A 32 -14.76 -20.19 -17.73
C LYS A 32 -15.55 -20.66 -18.94
N THR A 33 -15.37 -20.03 -20.12
CA THR A 33 -16.05 -20.47 -21.35
C THR A 33 -15.66 -21.90 -21.73
N ASN A 34 -14.43 -22.31 -21.41
CA ASN A 34 -13.92 -23.66 -21.58
C ASN A 34 -14.37 -24.66 -20.48
N LYS A 35 -15.39 -24.32 -19.67
CA LYS A 35 -15.89 -25.12 -18.54
C LYS A 35 -14.83 -25.45 -17.47
N LYS A 36 -13.75 -24.68 -17.40
CA LYS A 36 -12.72 -24.80 -16.36
C LYS A 36 -12.96 -23.73 -15.29
N GLN A 37 -12.90 -24.14 -14.03
CA GLN A 37 -13.08 -23.24 -12.90
C GLN A 37 -11.72 -22.92 -12.26
N ILE A 38 -11.36 -21.63 -12.23
CA ILE A 38 -10.21 -21.13 -11.49
C ILE A 38 -10.71 -20.35 -10.28
N THR A 39 -10.21 -20.70 -9.09
CA THR A 39 -10.48 -19.99 -7.85
C THR A 39 -9.20 -19.35 -7.33
N LEU A 40 -9.25 -18.04 -7.09
CA LEU A 40 -8.17 -17.29 -6.44
C LEU A 40 -8.45 -17.22 -4.94
N ILE A 41 -7.52 -17.70 -4.12
CA ILE A 41 -7.66 -17.78 -2.66
C ILE A 41 -6.48 -17.07 -2.02
N TRP A 42 -6.78 -16.19 -1.08
CA TRP A 42 -5.80 -15.53 -0.23
C TRP A 42 -5.43 -16.42 0.97
N ILE A 43 -4.15 -16.44 1.33
CA ILE A 43 -3.64 -17.07 2.55
C ILE A 43 -2.69 -16.10 3.28
N PRO A 44 -2.57 -16.15 4.61
CA PRO A 44 -1.64 -15.27 5.31
C PRO A 44 -0.18 -15.71 5.08
N GLY A 45 0.68 -14.77 4.67
CA GLY A 45 2.12 -14.99 4.48
C GLY A 45 2.87 -15.14 5.82
N HIS A 46 4.00 -15.86 5.79
CA HIS A 46 4.91 -16.06 6.93
C HIS A 46 4.27 -16.67 8.19
N THR A 47 3.25 -17.51 8.01
CA THR A 47 2.52 -18.18 9.11
C THR A 47 2.95 -19.63 9.34
N GLY A 48 4.01 -20.10 8.68
CA GLY A 48 4.45 -21.50 8.75
C GLY A 48 3.68 -22.44 7.82
N ILE A 49 2.90 -21.90 6.87
CA ILE A 49 2.26 -22.70 5.82
C ILE A 49 3.36 -23.13 4.85
N ILE A 50 3.83 -24.37 5.01
CA ILE A 50 4.99 -24.95 4.30
C ILE A 50 4.94 -24.66 2.79
N GLY A 51 3.78 -24.84 2.15
CA GLY A 51 3.64 -24.60 0.71
C GLY A 51 3.84 -23.13 0.30
N ASN A 52 3.32 -22.18 1.10
CA ASN A 52 3.50 -20.75 0.83
C ASN A 52 4.95 -20.32 1.07
N ASP A 53 5.51 -20.72 2.20
CA ASP A 53 6.87 -20.35 2.58
C ASP A 53 7.91 -20.92 1.60
N THR A 54 7.65 -22.14 1.09
CA THR A 54 8.47 -22.76 0.04
C THR A 54 8.38 -21.96 -1.27
N ALA A 55 7.17 -21.56 -1.68
CA ALA A 55 6.98 -20.74 -2.88
C ALA A 55 7.70 -19.39 -2.78
N ASP A 56 7.58 -18.69 -1.64
CA ASP A 56 8.29 -17.44 -1.38
C ASP A 56 9.80 -17.59 -1.43
N LYS A 57 10.33 -18.68 -0.85
CA LYS A 57 11.77 -18.97 -0.88
C LYS A 57 12.26 -19.13 -2.31
N TYR A 58 11.56 -19.91 -3.14
CA TYR A 58 11.95 -20.09 -4.54
C TYR A 58 11.78 -18.82 -5.37
N ALA A 59 10.74 -18.03 -5.12
CA ALA A 59 10.56 -16.74 -5.78
C ALA A 59 11.73 -15.78 -5.48
N LYS A 60 12.21 -15.74 -4.22
CA LYS A 60 13.39 -14.94 -3.83
C LYS A 60 14.68 -15.43 -4.47
N ILE A 61 14.85 -16.75 -4.62
CA ILE A 61 16.03 -17.34 -5.28
C ILE A 61 16.02 -17.07 -6.79
N ALA A 62 14.85 -17.12 -7.42
CA ALA A 62 14.70 -16.93 -8.86
C ALA A 62 14.63 -15.45 -9.27
N ALA A 63 14.34 -14.55 -8.33
CA ALA A 63 14.40 -13.13 -8.58
C ALA A 63 15.84 -12.77 -8.99
N PRO A 64 16.04 -12.10 -10.14
CA PRO A 64 17.38 -11.66 -10.51
C PRO A 64 17.91 -10.77 -9.39
N ASP A 65 19.15 -11.00 -8.98
CA ASP A 65 19.91 -10.04 -8.20
C ASP A 65 19.92 -8.77 -9.05
N THR A 66 19.01 -7.85 -8.75
CA THR A 66 19.06 -6.51 -9.34
C THR A 66 20.34 -5.95 -8.79
N VAL A 67 21.37 -6.01 -9.63
CA VAL A 67 22.76 -5.77 -9.30
C VAL A 67 22.86 -4.47 -8.51
N THR A 68 22.89 -4.62 -7.19
CA THR A 68 23.37 -3.64 -6.22
C THR A 68 24.90 -3.59 -6.28
N ASN A 69 25.48 -3.59 -7.49
CA ASN A 69 26.89 -3.24 -7.71
C ASN A 69 27.03 -1.78 -8.18
N ALA A 70 25.97 -0.97 -8.07
CA ALA A 70 26.00 0.47 -8.33
C ALA A 70 25.70 1.33 -7.09
N LEU A 71 25.81 0.78 -5.88
CA LEU A 71 25.94 1.57 -4.65
C LEU A 71 27.11 0.97 -3.87
N ASP A 72 28.31 1.43 -4.21
CA ASP A 72 29.47 1.33 -3.36
C ASP A 72 29.06 1.63 -1.91
N SER A 73 29.34 0.66 -1.03
CA SER A 73 29.18 0.71 0.42
C SER A 73 29.75 1.96 1.10
N SER A 74 30.51 2.78 0.36
CA SER A 74 30.97 4.11 0.77
C SER A 74 29.83 5.14 0.97
N LEU A 75 28.70 5.05 0.24
CA LEU A 75 27.59 6.02 0.36
C LEU A 75 26.57 5.71 1.46
N THR A 76 26.53 4.48 1.99
CA THR A 76 25.50 4.07 2.97
C THR A 76 25.91 4.31 4.43
N LYS A 77 27.15 4.77 4.68
CA LYS A 77 27.57 5.19 6.03
C LYS A 77 26.93 6.50 6.49
N THR A 78 26.38 7.31 5.59
CA THR A 78 25.77 8.61 5.92
C THR A 78 24.26 8.60 6.18
N LEU A 79 23.57 7.44 6.06
CA LEU A 79 22.11 7.36 6.32
C LEU A 79 21.72 6.50 7.53
N LYS A 80 22.69 5.99 8.30
CA LYS A 80 22.43 5.42 9.63
C LYS A 80 22.51 6.49 10.72
N ASN A 81 21.73 7.56 10.60
CA ASN A 81 21.42 8.41 11.75
C ASN A 81 20.03 8.03 12.25
N PRO A 82 19.87 7.51 13.48
CA PRO A 82 18.54 7.26 14.03
C PRO A 82 17.85 8.61 14.21
N GLN A 83 16.81 8.86 13.42
CA GLN A 83 15.90 9.99 13.68
C GLN A 83 15.22 9.75 15.02
N LYS A 84 15.71 10.42 16.07
CA LYS A 84 14.98 10.57 17.33
C LYS A 84 13.65 11.26 17.02
N PRO A 85 12.49 10.75 17.45
CA PRO A 85 11.26 11.53 17.38
C PRO A 85 11.39 12.68 18.38
N ILE A 86 11.48 13.91 17.87
CA ILE A 86 11.36 15.11 18.72
C ILE A 86 9.87 15.23 19.09
N LEU A 87 9.53 14.66 20.24
CA LEU A 87 8.33 15.04 21.00
C LEU A 87 8.45 16.52 21.38
N LYS A 88 7.96 17.42 20.52
CA LYS A 88 7.64 18.78 20.95
C LYS A 88 6.44 18.66 21.90
N LYS A 89 6.69 18.85 23.20
CA LYS A 89 5.65 19.12 24.19
C LYS A 89 4.84 20.31 23.70
N MET A 90 3.61 20.09 23.26
CA MET A 90 2.64 21.17 23.09
C MET A 90 2.23 21.61 24.48
N GLU A 91 2.82 22.72 24.96
CA GLU A 91 2.30 23.47 26.08
C GLU A 91 0.86 23.88 25.77
N LYS A 92 -0.06 23.61 26.69
CA LYS A 92 -1.47 23.98 26.56
C LYS A 92 -1.58 25.51 26.61
N PRO A 93 -2.13 26.19 25.59
CA PRO A 93 -2.44 27.60 25.72
C PRO A 93 -3.57 27.79 26.73
N ASN A 94 -3.32 28.70 27.66
CA ASN A 94 -4.22 29.16 28.72
C ASN A 94 -5.47 29.79 28.11
N TYR A 95 -6.66 29.28 28.45
CA TYR A 95 -7.94 29.85 28.05
C TYR A 95 -8.13 31.21 28.73
N GLN A 96 -8.18 32.29 27.95
CA GLN A 96 -8.82 33.53 28.37
C GLN A 96 -10.04 33.79 27.49
N VAL A 97 -11.22 33.63 28.09
CA VAL A 97 -12.52 33.99 27.51
C VAL A 97 -12.71 35.49 27.70
N LYS A 98 -13.06 36.21 26.62
CA LYS A 98 -13.69 37.55 26.71
C LYS A 98 -14.85 37.63 25.69
N PRO A 99 -15.96 38.32 26.05
CA PRO A 99 -17.29 38.01 25.59
C PRO A 99 -17.67 38.65 24.25
N ASP A 100 -18.59 37.94 23.59
CA ASP A 100 -19.37 38.22 22.38
C ASP A 100 -19.69 39.70 22.14
N GLN A 101 -19.57 40.18 20.90
CA GLN A 101 -20.36 41.29 20.37
C GLN A 101 -20.78 40.97 18.93
N GLU A 102 -22.05 41.25 18.68
CA GLU A 102 -22.92 40.73 17.65
C GLU A 102 -22.63 41.25 16.24
N HIS A 103 -23.08 40.48 15.26
CA HIS A 103 -23.22 40.90 13.86
C HIS A 103 -24.10 42.15 13.76
N ASN A 104 -23.66 43.15 12.99
CA ASN A 104 -24.61 44.00 12.27
C ASN A 104 -24.14 44.20 10.83
N ILE A 105 -24.85 43.51 9.94
CA ILE A 105 -24.79 43.64 8.49
C ILE A 105 -25.70 44.82 8.14
N GLN A 106 -25.19 45.83 7.41
CA GLN A 106 -26.06 46.78 6.73
C GLN A 106 -25.74 46.76 5.22
N MET A 107 -26.71 46.26 4.46
CA MET A 107 -26.78 46.31 3.00
C MET A 107 -27.29 47.66 2.49
N GLY A 108 -26.88 48.01 1.26
CA GLY A 108 -27.59 48.92 0.33
C GLY A 108 -26.89 50.28 0.15
N LYS A 109 -26.26 50.55 -1.01
CA LYS A 109 -26.82 51.13 -2.26
C LYS A 109 -27.06 52.66 -2.16
N PRO A 110 -27.03 53.44 -3.26
CA PRO A 110 -27.21 53.10 -4.68
C PRO A 110 -25.96 53.06 -5.56
#